data_AF-A0A1G3MH00-F1
#
_entry.id   AF-A0A1G3MH00-F1
#
_cell.length_a   1.000
_cell.length_b   1.000
_cell.length_c   1.000
_cell.angle_alpha   90.00
_cell.angle_beta   90.00
_cell.angle_gamma   90.00
#
_symmetry.space_group_name_H-M   'P 1'
#
loop_
_entity.id
_entity.type
_entity.pdbx_description
1 polymer ?
#
loop_
_entity_poly.entity_id
_entity_poly.type
_entity_poly.pdbx_seq_one_letter_code
_entity_poly.pdbx_strand_id
1 'polypeptide(L)'
;MPPVTYANVLRVILLTGERGAGKTSFCLKLISRHRAAGLACGGIVCPGIFAPPADAGASSTGGEKLGCLAQDAASTPAALPPSAQTDDEWELGSRVTALDGSRWKQWTFSAIAFEKANRLILASLERPAELTLIDEIGPLETELAVGFRPAWDALVSRCRLAGPGCRVEGCHLEPDGQGGEMLLESLTTAAGVPGRQANQAKTVLVTVRPDLAERLASWLVQGCD
;
A
#
# COMPACT_ATOMS: atom_id res chain seq x y z
N MET A 1 1.37 18.56 35.25
CA MET A 1 1.34 17.49 34.22
C MET A 1 1.70 18.12 32.89
N PRO A 2 2.71 17.61 32.16
CA PRO A 2 2.94 18.09 30.80
C PRO A 2 1.75 17.66 29.92
N PRO A 3 1.29 18.47 28.96
CA PRO A 3 0.32 18.03 27.98
C PRO A 3 0.98 16.97 27.10
N VAL A 4 0.46 15.74 27.16
CA VAL A 4 0.79 14.71 26.17
C VAL A 4 0.00 15.04 24.91
N THR A 5 0.63 15.77 23.99
CA THR A 5 0.08 16.02 22.65
C THR A 5 0.99 15.37 21.62
N TYR A 6 0.79 14.08 21.38
CA TYR A 6 1.20 13.47 20.12
C TYR A 6 -0.03 13.50 19.21
N ALA A 7 -0.13 14.55 18.40
CA ALA A 7 -1.08 14.55 17.29
C ALA A 7 -0.59 13.50 16.29
N ASN A 8 -1.27 12.35 16.24
CA ASN A 8 -0.98 11.31 15.25
C ASN A 8 -1.33 11.86 13.86
N VAL A 9 -0.29 12.26 13.13
CA VAL A 9 -0.36 12.71 11.74
C VAL A 9 -0.62 11.49 10.86
N LEU A 10 -1.84 11.32 10.36
CA LEU A 10 -2.12 10.26 9.40
C LEU A 10 -1.47 10.59 8.05
N ARG A 11 -0.45 9.81 7.65
CA ARG A 11 0.17 9.84 6.32
C ARG A 11 -0.37 8.73 5.44
N VAL A 12 -1.14 9.07 4.40
CA VAL A 12 -1.57 8.09 3.38
C VAL A 12 -0.61 8.10 2.19
N ILE A 13 -0.18 6.92 1.75
CA ILE A 13 0.66 6.75 0.57
C ILE A 13 -0.05 5.77 -0.35
N LEU A 14 -0.38 6.22 -1.57
CA LEU A 14 -0.90 5.34 -2.62
C LEU A 14 0.16 5.20 -3.72
N LEU A 15 0.57 3.95 -3.92
CA LEU A 15 1.61 3.54 -4.85
C LEU A 15 0.95 3.13 -6.16
N THR A 16 1.16 3.91 -7.22
CA THR A 16 0.65 3.59 -8.56
C THR A 16 1.78 3.11 -9.48
N GLY A 17 1.46 2.77 -10.73
CA GLY A 17 2.44 2.32 -11.72
C GLY A 17 2.00 1.06 -12.45
N GLU A 18 2.63 0.79 -13.59
CA GLU A 18 2.28 -0.33 -14.46
C GLU A 18 2.46 -1.69 -13.77
N ARG A 19 1.89 -2.74 -14.39
CA ARG A 19 2.14 -4.12 -13.97
C ARG A 19 3.64 -4.40 -14.11
N GLY A 20 4.23 -5.00 -13.07
CA GLY A 20 5.66 -5.31 -13.06
C GLY A 20 6.55 -4.17 -12.56
N ALA A 21 6.01 -2.97 -12.28
CA ALA A 21 6.77 -1.83 -11.75
C ALA A 21 7.36 -2.05 -10.33
N GLY A 22 7.15 -3.22 -9.71
CA GLY A 22 7.72 -3.55 -8.41
C GLY A 22 6.97 -2.96 -7.20
N LYS A 23 5.72 -2.50 -7.36
CA LYS A 23 4.90 -1.93 -6.27
C LYS A 23 4.84 -2.83 -5.02
N THR A 24 4.40 -4.07 -5.17
CA THR A 24 4.35 -5.03 -4.07
C THR A 24 5.74 -5.33 -3.49
N SER A 25 6.77 -5.41 -4.33
CA SER A 25 8.16 -5.57 -3.87
C SER A 25 8.62 -4.37 -3.04
N PHE A 26 8.22 -3.17 -3.41
CA PHE A 26 8.46 -1.96 -2.62
C PHE A 26 7.72 -2.04 -1.27
N CYS A 27 6.44 -2.43 -1.24
CA CYS A 27 5.69 -2.60 0.01
C CYS A 27 6.40 -3.58 0.96
N LEU A 28 6.86 -4.73 0.45
CA LEU A 28 7.60 -5.71 1.24
C LEU A 28 8.92 -5.15 1.79
N LYS A 29 9.69 -4.41 0.97
CA LYS A 29 10.92 -3.73 1.43
C LYS A 29 10.61 -2.68 2.50
N LEU A 30 9.53 -1.92 2.34
CA LEU A 30 9.12 -0.90 3.30
C LEU A 30 8.74 -1.51 4.65
N ILE A 31 7.95 -2.59 4.63
CA ILE A 31 7.62 -3.40 5.81
C ILE A 31 8.90 -3.88 6.51
N SER A 32 9.83 -4.49 5.76
CA SER A 32 11.09 -5.00 6.30
C SER A 32 11.89 -3.90 6.99
N ARG A 33 12.03 -2.73 6.36
CA ARG A 33 12.75 -1.58 6.93
C ARG A 33 12.06 -1.00 8.17
N HIS A 34 10.73 -0.84 8.16
CA HIS A 34 9.98 -0.38 9.34
C HIS A 34 10.20 -1.32 10.52
N ARG A 35 10.09 -2.63 10.30
CA ARG A 35 10.34 -3.61 11.35
C ARG A 35 11.78 -3.63 11.84
N ALA A 36 12.76 -3.48 10.95
CA ALA A 36 14.17 -3.37 11.34
C ALA A 36 14.43 -2.16 12.25
N ALA A 37 13.60 -1.11 12.16
CA ALA A 37 13.61 0.04 13.04
C ALA A 37 12.75 -0.13 14.32
N GLY A 38 12.15 -1.31 14.54
CA GLY A 38 11.26 -1.58 15.68
C GLY A 38 9.86 -0.97 15.55
N LEU A 39 9.51 -0.50 14.35
CA LEU A 39 8.26 0.20 14.08
C LEU A 39 7.12 -0.77 13.76
N ALA A 40 5.90 -0.42 14.21
CA ALA A 40 4.73 -1.25 14.01
C ALA A 40 4.16 -1.12 12.59
N CYS A 41 3.96 -2.26 11.92
CA CYS A 41 3.28 -2.35 10.62
C CYS A 41 1.91 -3.01 10.80
N GLY A 42 0.95 -2.64 9.96
CA GLY A 42 -0.33 -3.33 9.85
C GLY A 42 -0.98 -3.16 8.47
N GLY A 43 -2.16 -3.75 8.29
CA GLY A 43 -2.82 -3.84 7.00
C GLY A 43 -2.37 -5.07 6.21
N ILE A 44 -2.29 -4.96 4.89
CA ILE A 44 -1.98 -6.09 4.02
C ILE A 44 -0.94 -5.78 2.95
N VAL A 45 -0.31 -6.84 2.45
CA VAL A 45 0.47 -6.84 1.21
C VAL A 45 0.00 -8.00 0.32
N CYS A 46 0.10 -7.85 -1.00
CA CYS A 46 -0.46 -8.82 -1.93
C CYS A 46 0.55 -9.39 -2.94
N PRO A 47 1.45 -10.30 -2.50
CA PRO A 47 2.42 -10.96 -3.38
C PRO A 47 1.76 -11.62 -4.58
N GLY A 48 2.36 -11.43 -5.76
CA GLY A 48 1.87 -12.07 -6.99
C GLY A 48 2.24 -13.55 -7.06
N ILE A 49 1.30 -14.36 -7.54
CA ILE A 49 1.54 -15.76 -7.92
C ILE A 49 1.84 -15.76 -9.41
N PHE A 50 2.98 -16.34 -9.81
CA PHE A 50 3.44 -16.35 -11.20
C PHE A 50 3.64 -17.77 -11.71
N ALA A 51 3.31 -17.99 -12.99
CA ALA A 51 3.64 -19.22 -13.68
C ALA A 51 5.17 -19.37 -13.74
N PRO A 52 5.69 -20.62 -13.69
CA PRO A 52 7.08 -20.85 -14.02
C PRO A 52 7.36 -20.34 -15.45
N PRO A 53 8.56 -19.81 -15.72
CA PRO A 53 8.94 -19.42 -17.07
C PRO A 53 8.84 -20.64 -18.00
N ALA A 54 8.25 -20.46 -19.18
CA ALA A 54 8.07 -21.54 -20.16
C ALA A 54 9.41 -22.14 -20.60
N ASP A 55 10.46 -21.31 -20.63
CA ASP A 55 11.83 -21.70 -20.97
C ASP A 55 12.76 -21.43 -19.78
N ALA A 56 13.13 -22.48 -19.04
CA ALA A 56 14.02 -22.41 -17.89
C ALA A 56 15.46 -21.93 -18.23
N GLY A 57 15.76 -21.65 -19.50
CA GLY A 57 17.08 -21.24 -19.99
C GLY A 57 17.29 -19.73 -20.16
N ALA A 58 16.24 -18.90 -20.04
CA ALA A 58 16.36 -17.45 -20.17
C ALA A 58 16.08 -16.76 -18.83
N SER A 59 16.93 -15.80 -18.46
CA SER A 59 16.84 -14.91 -17.29
C SER A 59 15.63 -13.95 -17.35
N SER A 60 14.45 -14.48 -17.67
CA SER A 60 13.20 -13.72 -17.68
C SER A 60 12.62 -13.73 -16.27
N THR A 61 12.96 -12.67 -15.53
CA THR A 61 12.17 -12.22 -14.38
C THR A 61 10.80 -11.75 -14.91
N GLY A 62 9.88 -12.68 -15.19
CA GLY A 62 8.65 -12.28 -15.88
C GLY A 62 7.66 -13.38 -16.24
N GLY A 63 7.44 -14.36 -15.35
CA GLY A 63 6.35 -15.30 -15.53
C GLY A 63 4.99 -14.61 -15.68
N GLU A 64 4.02 -15.29 -16.29
CA GLU A 64 2.65 -14.78 -16.33
C GLU A 64 2.08 -14.74 -14.90
N LYS A 65 1.56 -13.59 -14.45
CA LYS A 65 0.84 -13.49 -13.18
C LYS A 65 -0.45 -14.31 -13.29
N LEU A 66 -0.54 -15.35 -12.48
CA LEU A 66 -1.68 -16.26 -12.37
C LEU A 66 -2.63 -15.84 -11.25
N GLY A 67 -2.11 -15.18 -10.21
CA GLY A 67 -2.88 -14.81 -9.04
C GLY A 67 -2.19 -13.77 -8.16
N CYS A 68 -2.79 -13.48 -7.01
CA CYS A 68 -2.15 -12.80 -5.89
C CYS A 68 -2.64 -13.39 -4.57
N LEU A 69 -1.74 -13.39 -3.60
CA LEU A 69 -2.05 -13.70 -2.21
C LEU A 69 -2.44 -12.41 -1.48
N ALA A 70 -3.00 -12.53 -0.29
CA ALA A 70 -3.04 -11.50 0.72
C ALA A 70 -2.31 -12.01 1.96
N GLN A 71 -1.51 -11.14 2.58
CA GLN A 71 -0.74 -11.42 3.78
C GLN A 71 -0.89 -10.27 4.77
N ASP A 72 -0.97 -10.59 6.06
CA ASP A 72 -0.95 -9.59 7.13
C ASP A 72 0.42 -8.92 7.23
N ALA A 73 0.48 -7.62 6.97
CA ALA A 73 1.71 -6.85 7.05
C ALA A 73 2.30 -6.79 8.46
N ALA A 74 1.51 -7.08 9.51
CA ALA A 74 1.99 -7.22 10.88
C ALA A 74 2.71 -8.55 11.13
N SER A 75 2.38 -9.60 10.37
CA SER A 75 2.89 -10.97 10.55
C SER A 75 3.89 -11.41 9.47
N THR A 76 3.92 -10.77 8.29
CA THR A 76 4.86 -11.09 7.20
C THR A 76 6.32 -11.05 7.69
N PRO A 77 7.10 -12.13 7.78
CA PRO A 77 8.45 -12.04 8.34
C PRO A 77 9.36 -11.12 7.50
N ALA A 78 10.29 -10.41 8.15
CA ALA A 78 11.15 -9.42 7.49
C ALA A 78 12.06 -9.99 6.38
N ALA A 79 12.20 -11.31 6.31
CA ALA A 79 13.10 -12.02 5.41
C ALA A 79 12.60 -13.44 5.02
N LEU A 80 11.33 -13.60 4.63
CA LEU A 80 10.96 -14.87 3.99
C LEU A 80 11.56 -14.96 2.58
N PRO A 81 12.16 -16.11 2.20
CA PRO A 81 12.33 -16.42 0.79
C PRO A 81 10.94 -16.51 0.13
N PRO A 82 10.79 -16.13 -1.16
CA PRO A 82 9.50 -16.10 -1.86
C PRO A 82 8.69 -17.42 -1.88
N SER A 83 9.26 -18.52 -1.37
CA SER A 83 8.71 -19.87 -1.42
C SER A 83 8.18 -20.41 -0.09
N ALA A 84 8.31 -19.68 1.02
CA ALA A 84 7.83 -20.14 2.32
C ALA A 84 6.38 -19.68 2.52
N GLN A 85 5.44 -20.47 2.00
CA GLN A 85 4.01 -20.27 2.23
C GLN A 85 3.72 -20.46 3.73
N THR A 86 3.19 -19.44 4.38
CA THR A 86 2.75 -19.51 5.79
C THR A 86 1.25 -19.78 5.86
N ASP A 87 0.77 -20.29 7.00
CA ASP A 87 -0.68 -20.44 7.26
C ASP A 87 -1.44 -19.09 7.26
N ASP A 88 -0.70 -17.98 7.21
CA ASP A 88 -1.20 -16.61 7.15
C ASP A 88 -1.29 -16.05 5.72
N GLU A 89 -1.15 -16.89 4.70
CA GLU A 89 -1.33 -16.51 3.30
C GLU A 89 -2.68 -17.01 2.75
N TRP A 90 -3.41 -16.13 2.06
CA TRP A 90 -4.72 -16.47 1.48
C TRP A 90 -4.75 -16.05 0.02
N GLU A 91 -5.27 -16.89 -0.87
CA GLU A 91 -5.45 -16.51 -2.28
C GLU A 91 -6.52 -15.43 -2.38
N LEU A 92 -6.12 -14.22 -2.76
CA LEU A 92 -7.00 -13.06 -2.87
C LEU A 92 -7.63 -12.99 -4.26
N GLY A 93 -6.83 -13.22 -5.29
CA GLY A 93 -7.25 -13.12 -6.68
C GLY A 93 -6.57 -14.17 -7.56
N SER A 94 -7.30 -14.69 -8.53
CA SER A 94 -6.84 -15.74 -9.43
C SER A 94 -7.38 -15.57 -10.84
N ARG A 95 -6.57 -15.93 -11.84
CA ARG A 95 -6.96 -16.05 -13.25
C ARG A 95 -7.22 -17.50 -13.67
N VAL A 96 -6.76 -18.45 -12.85
CA VAL A 96 -6.77 -19.88 -13.17
C VAL A 96 -7.73 -20.66 -12.27
N THR A 97 -7.94 -20.19 -11.04
CA THR A 97 -8.93 -20.72 -10.12
C THR A 97 -10.19 -19.86 -10.17
N ALA A 98 -11.37 -20.48 -10.16
CA ALA A 98 -12.63 -19.77 -9.98
C ALA A 98 -12.91 -19.59 -8.48
N LEU A 99 -12.70 -18.38 -7.97
CA LEU A 99 -12.96 -18.02 -6.58
C LEU A 99 -14.43 -17.58 -6.39
N ASP A 100 -14.86 -17.51 -5.13
CA ASP A 100 -16.25 -17.36 -4.68
C ASP A 100 -16.77 -15.91 -4.59
N GLY A 101 -15.97 -14.92 -4.99
CA GLY A 101 -16.27 -13.51 -4.85
C GLY A 101 -16.44 -12.76 -6.18
N SER A 102 -16.03 -11.49 -6.15
CA SER A 102 -16.18 -10.57 -7.28
C SER A 102 -15.31 -10.99 -8.48
N ARG A 103 -15.61 -10.43 -9.66
CA ARG A 103 -14.86 -10.66 -10.89
C ARG A 103 -14.49 -9.36 -11.56
N TRP A 104 -13.31 -9.31 -12.17
CA TRP A 104 -12.86 -8.19 -13.00
C TRP A 104 -12.09 -8.70 -14.21
N LYS A 105 -12.67 -8.55 -15.41
CA LYS A 105 -12.15 -9.17 -16.63
C LYS A 105 -11.93 -10.68 -16.41
N GLN A 106 -10.74 -11.20 -16.68
CA GLN A 106 -10.39 -12.61 -16.46
C GLN A 106 -10.05 -12.96 -14.99
N TRP A 107 -10.09 -12.01 -14.07
CA TRP A 107 -9.79 -12.25 -12.67
C TRP A 107 -11.05 -12.62 -11.88
N THR A 108 -10.91 -13.59 -11.00
CA THR A 108 -11.87 -13.89 -9.94
C THR A 108 -11.20 -13.67 -8.59
N PHE A 109 -11.97 -13.29 -7.58
CA PHE A 109 -11.44 -12.94 -6.27
C PHE A 109 -12.15 -13.70 -5.16
N SER A 110 -11.49 -13.93 -4.02
CA SER A 110 -12.09 -14.61 -2.87
C SER A 110 -12.84 -13.62 -1.98
N ALA A 111 -14.12 -13.89 -1.72
CA ALA A 111 -14.92 -13.08 -0.81
C ALA A 111 -14.38 -13.18 0.64
N ILE A 112 -14.04 -14.39 1.06
CA ILE A 112 -13.49 -14.68 2.40
C ILE A 112 -12.13 -13.98 2.59
N ALA A 113 -11.25 -14.01 1.58
CA ALA A 113 -9.96 -13.34 1.66
C ALA A 113 -10.12 -11.81 1.82
N PHE A 114 -11.03 -11.20 1.04
CA PHE A 114 -11.33 -9.77 1.19
C PHE A 114 -11.92 -9.42 2.56
N GLU A 115 -12.83 -10.24 3.10
CA GLU A 115 -13.39 -9.99 4.42
C GLU A 115 -12.30 -10.00 5.50
N LYS A 116 -11.44 -11.03 5.48
CA LYS A 116 -10.33 -11.17 6.42
C LYS A 116 -9.35 -10.00 6.31
N ALA A 117 -8.97 -9.63 5.08
CA ALA A 117 -8.04 -8.55 4.82
C ALA A 117 -8.62 -7.17 5.23
N ASN A 118 -9.89 -6.89 4.92
CA ASN A 118 -10.56 -5.66 5.39
C ASN A 118 -10.55 -5.57 6.92
N ARG A 119 -10.79 -6.67 7.63
CA ARG A 119 -10.74 -6.71 9.10
C ARG A 119 -9.36 -6.31 9.63
N LEU A 120 -8.29 -6.82 9.02
CA LEU A 120 -6.91 -6.48 9.40
C LEU A 120 -6.58 -5.01 9.13
N ILE A 121 -6.99 -4.49 7.97
CA ILE A 121 -6.76 -3.09 7.61
C ILE A 121 -7.51 -2.16 8.56
N LEU A 122 -8.80 -2.41 8.79
CA LEU A 122 -9.62 -1.59 9.68
C LEU A 122 -9.07 -1.61 11.11
N ALA A 123 -8.69 -2.79 11.63
CA ALA A 123 -8.05 -2.91 12.93
C ALA A 123 -6.67 -2.22 12.99
N SER A 124 -5.94 -2.15 11.87
CA SER A 124 -4.70 -1.39 11.78
C SER A 124 -4.95 0.11 11.85
N LEU A 125 -5.97 0.60 11.14
CA LEU A 125 -6.36 2.00 11.17
C LEU A 125 -6.82 2.42 12.58
N GLU A 126 -7.49 1.56 13.35
CA GLU A 126 -7.93 1.87 14.71
C GLU A 126 -6.80 1.96 15.75
N ARG A 127 -5.63 1.39 15.43
CA ARG A 127 -4.45 1.42 16.30
C ARG A 127 -3.50 2.55 15.89
N PRO A 128 -2.64 3.03 16.81
CA PRO A 128 -1.51 3.89 16.45
C PRO A 128 -0.44 3.04 15.73
N ALA A 129 -0.75 2.52 14.55
CA ALA A 129 0.22 1.90 13.67
C ALA A 129 1.05 3.00 12.98
N GLU A 130 2.36 2.82 12.94
CA GLU A 130 3.26 3.77 12.25
C GLU A 130 3.19 3.62 10.74
N LEU A 131 2.82 2.42 10.29
CA LEU A 131 2.56 2.10 8.89
C LEU A 131 1.32 1.21 8.77
N THR A 132 0.32 1.65 8.00
CA THR A 132 -0.78 0.79 7.52
C THR A 132 -0.69 0.69 6.00
N LEU A 133 -0.62 -0.53 5.47
CA LEU A 133 -0.54 -0.81 4.04
C LEU A 133 -1.84 -1.40 3.51
N ILE A 134 -2.20 -1.00 2.29
CA ILE A 134 -3.25 -1.62 1.50
C ILE A 134 -2.68 -1.76 0.09
N ASP A 135 -2.34 -2.98 -0.30
CA ASP A 135 -1.88 -3.30 -1.66
C ASP A 135 -3.08 -3.66 -2.55
N GLU A 136 -2.88 -3.62 -3.87
CA GLU A 136 -3.88 -3.99 -4.90
C GLU A 136 -5.19 -3.18 -4.86
N ILE A 137 -5.17 -1.92 -4.41
CA ILE A 137 -6.29 -0.99 -4.67
C ILE A 137 -6.40 -0.76 -6.17
N GLY A 138 -7.59 -0.99 -6.73
CA GLY A 138 -7.81 -0.88 -8.16
C GLY A 138 -9.29 -0.74 -8.53
N PRO A 139 -9.67 -1.18 -9.75
CA PRO A 139 -11.03 -1.02 -10.27
C PRO A 139 -12.14 -1.65 -9.42
N LEU A 140 -11.83 -2.67 -8.61
CA LEU A 140 -12.83 -3.26 -7.72
C LEU A 140 -13.37 -2.23 -6.73
N GLU A 141 -12.48 -1.47 -6.10
CA GLU A 141 -12.83 -0.47 -5.10
C GLU A 141 -13.36 0.81 -5.73
N THR A 142 -12.74 1.25 -6.84
CA THR A 142 -13.00 2.55 -7.47
C THR A 142 -14.19 2.54 -8.41
N GLU A 143 -14.42 1.45 -9.15
CA GLU A 143 -15.48 1.37 -10.17
C GLU A 143 -16.65 0.50 -9.72
N LEU A 144 -16.37 -0.64 -9.08
CA LEU A 144 -17.40 -1.60 -8.67
C LEU A 144 -17.88 -1.47 -7.22
N ALA A 145 -17.19 -0.65 -6.40
CA ALA A 145 -17.46 -0.48 -4.98
C ALA A 145 -17.48 -1.82 -4.18
N VAL A 146 -16.61 -2.75 -4.55
CA VAL A 146 -16.40 -4.05 -3.88
C VAL A 146 -14.93 -4.22 -3.46
N GLY A 147 -14.52 -5.40 -2.97
CA GLY A 147 -13.14 -5.69 -2.58
C GLY A 147 -12.73 -5.00 -1.27
N PHE A 148 -11.68 -4.17 -1.31
CA PHE A 148 -11.21 -3.35 -0.18
C PHE A 148 -12.04 -2.08 0.06
N ARG A 149 -13.24 -1.98 -0.53
CA ARG A 149 -14.09 -0.80 -0.41
C ARG A 149 -14.32 -0.34 1.05
N PRO A 150 -14.60 -1.22 2.03
CA PRO A 150 -14.74 -0.80 3.42
C PRO A 150 -13.49 -0.11 3.98
N ALA A 151 -12.31 -0.66 3.71
CA ALA A 151 -11.04 -0.06 4.12
C ALA A 151 -10.76 1.27 3.39
N TRP A 152 -11.04 1.34 2.09
CA TRP A 152 -10.94 2.56 1.29
C TRP A 152 -11.84 3.67 1.85
N ASP A 153 -13.11 3.37 2.12
CA ASP A 153 -14.06 4.35 2.65
C ASP A 153 -13.66 4.83 4.06
N ALA A 154 -13.12 3.95 4.91
CA ALA A 154 -12.59 4.32 6.22
C ALA A 154 -11.38 5.27 6.10
N LEU A 155 -10.47 4.99 5.16
CA LEU A 155 -9.30 5.82 4.86
C LEU A 155 -9.72 7.20 4.36
N VAL A 156 -10.63 7.26 3.37
CA VAL A 156 -11.16 8.50 2.82
C VAL A 156 -11.89 9.32 3.89
N SER A 157 -12.69 8.66 4.73
CA SER A 157 -13.41 9.33 5.83
C SER A 157 -12.45 10.00 6.81
N ARG A 158 -11.36 9.33 7.17
CA ARG A 158 -10.31 9.90 8.03
C ARG A 158 -9.59 11.09 7.38
N CYS A 159 -9.36 11.02 6.07
CA CYS A 159 -8.78 12.14 5.33
C CYS A 159 -9.73 13.36 5.30
N ARG A 160 -11.05 13.14 5.13
CA ARG A 160 -12.06 14.22 5.14
C ARG A 160 -12.19 14.88 6.50
N LEU A 161 -12.10 14.10 7.58
CA LEU A 161 -12.13 14.60 8.96
C LEU A 161 -10.93 15.50 9.32
N ALA A 162 -9.85 15.46 8.54
CA ALA A 162 -8.70 16.36 8.72
C ALA A 162 -9.02 17.83 8.38
N GLY A 163 -10.20 18.12 7.82
CA GLY A 163 -10.72 19.47 7.63
C GLY A 163 -10.38 20.11 6.28
N PRO A 164 -10.92 21.31 5.99
CA PRO A 164 -10.84 21.99 4.69
C PRO A 164 -9.42 22.47 4.28
N GLY A 165 -8.38 22.09 5.02
CA GLY A 165 -6.98 22.39 4.72
C GLY A 165 -6.24 21.27 3.97
N CYS A 166 -6.88 20.14 3.70
CA CYS A 166 -6.31 19.04 2.92
C CYS A 166 -6.17 19.48 1.45
N ARG A 167 -4.96 19.87 1.02
CA ARG A 167 -4.66 20.22 -0.37
C ARG A 167 -3.90 19.08 -1.04
N VAL A 168 -4.26 18.79 -2.30
CA VAL A 168 -3.44 17.99 -3.21
C VAL A 168 -2.38 18.94 -3.76
N GLU A 169 -1.10 18.71 -3.45
CA GLU A 169 0.00 19.46 -4.06
C GLU A 169 0.88 18.51 -4.88
N GLY A 170 1.11 18.86 -6.14
CA GLY A 170 1.93 18.10 -7.09
C GLY A 170 3.36 18.63 -7.15
N CYS A 171 4.35 17.74 -7.17
CA CYS A 171 5.74 18.09 -7.45
C CYS A 171 6.11 17.62 -8.86
N HIS A 172 6.55 18.54 -9.71
CA HIS A 172 7.15 18.25 -11.01
C HIS A 172 8.63 17.89 -10.80
N LEU A 173 9.05 16.72 -11.30
CA LEU A 173 10.45 16.45 -11.60
C LEU A 173 10.59 16.49 -13.12
N GLU A 174 11.47 17.35 -13.63
CA GLU A 174 11.72 17.51 -15.06
C GLU A 174 12.43 16.28 -15.65
N PRO A 175 12.16 15.95 -16.93
CA PRO A 175 12.57 14.69 -17.54
C PRO A 175 14.06 14.66 -17.88
N ASP A 176 14.75 13.62 -17.47
CA ASP A 176 15.98 13.13 -18.09
C ASP A 176 15.66 12.15 -19.23
N GLY A 177 14.82 12.60 -20.16
CA GLY A 177 14.81 12.17 -21.58
C GLY A 177 14.52 10.70 -21.96
N GLN A 178 14.38 9.74 -21.04
CA GLN A 178 14.15 8.33 -21.43
C GLN A 178 13.19 7.58 -20.47
N GLY A 179 11.94 7.42 -20.91
CA GLY A 179 11.06 6.30 -20.51
C GLY A 179 10.04 6.57 -19.40
N GLY A 180 8.76 6.39 -19.77
CA GLY A 180 7.63 6.02 -18.90
C GLY A 180 7.35 6.92 -17.68
N GLU A 181 6.44 7.89 -17.84
CA GLU A 181 5.99 8.76 -16.74
C GLU A 181 5.26 8.01 -15.62
N MET A 182 5.45 8.53 -14.41
CA MET A 182 4.91 7.94 -13.19
C MET A 182 4.84 9.03 -12.10
N LEU A 183 3.65 9.24 -11.52
CA LEU A 183 3.23 10.53 -10.94
C LEU A 183 3.15 10.50 -9.41
N LEU A 184 4.05 11.18 -8.70
CA LEU A 184 4.05 11.33 -7.23
C LEU A 184 3.09 12.47 -6.84
N GLU A 185 2.02 12.21 -6.09
CA GLU A 185 1.23 13.29 -5.46
C GLU A 185 1.46 13.32 -3.93
N SER A 186 0.99 14.32 -3.22
CA SER A 186 1.04 14.35 -1.75
C SER A 186 -0.18 15.10 -1.25
N LEU A 187 -0.83 14.63 -0.19
CA LEU A 187 -1.92 15.35 0.46
C LEU A 187 -1.42 16.01 1.75
N THR A 188 -1.08 17.28 1.76
CA THR A 188 -0.62 17.93 3.01
C THR A 188 -1.74 18.83 3.56
N THR A 189 -2.03 18.78 4.87
CA THR A 189 -2.85 19.81 5.51
C THR A 189 -2.02 21.05 5.81
N ALA A 190 -2.42 22.20 5.26
CA ALA A 190 -1.85 23.49 5.65
C ALA A 190 -2.39 23.94 7.02
N ALA A 191 -1.48 24.38 7.91
CA ALA A 191 -1.84 25.04 9.15
C ALA A 191 -2.44 26.44 8.86
N GLY A 192 -3.61 26.76 9.43
CA GLY A 192 -4.15 28.12 9.26
C GLY A 192 -5.56 28.38 9.79
N VAL A 193 -5.79 28.24 11.10
CA VAL A 193 -6.82 29.02 11.83
C VAL A 193 -6.23 29.45 13.18
N PRO A 194 -6.04 30.76 13.46
CA PRO A 194 -5.59 31.22 14.76
C PRO A 194 -6.58 30.80 15.85
N GLY A 195 -6.11 30.07 16.86
CA GLY A 195 -6.93 29.66 18.01
C GLY A 195 -7.42 28.20 18.02
N ARG A 196 -7.12 27.39 16.99
CA ARG A 196 -7.23 25.92 17.06
C ARG A 196 -5.85 25.30 16.92
N GLN A 197 -5.48 24.40 17.85
CA GLN A 197 -4.35 23.49 17.62
C GLN A 197 -4.63 22.71 16.33
N ALA A 198 -3.90 23.04 15.27
CA ALA A 198 -4.04 22.36 14.00
C ALA A 198 -3.46 20.95 14.14
N ASN A 199 -4.31 19.94 14.04
CA ASN A 199 -3.88 18.58 13.75
C ASN A 199 -3.20 18.63 12.38
N GLN A 200 -1.87 18.59 12.35
CA GLN A 200 -1.15 18.46 11.09
C GLN A 200 -1.36 17.02 10.62
N ALA A 201 -2.08 16.81 9.53
CA ALA A 201 -2.10 15.57 8.78
C ALA A 201 -1.32 15.80 7.48
N LYS A 202 -0.04 15.43 7.47
CA LYS A 202 0.71 15.25 6.23
C LYS A 202 0.29 13.90 5.70
N THR A 203 -0.03 13.79 4.43
CA THR A 203 -0.35 12.60 3.66
C THR A 203 0.43 12.72 2.35
N VAL A 204 0.94 11.62 1.79
CA VAL A 204 1.98 11.65 0.75
C VAL A 204 1.71 10.55 -0.28
N LEU A 205 1.06 10.83 -1.42
CA LEU A 205 0.80 9.89 -2.50
C LEU A 205 2.07 9.57 -3.30
N VAL A 206 2.86 8.63 -2.83
CA VAL A 206 4.09 8.32 -3.54
C VAL A 206 3.84 7.32 -4.68
N THR A 207 4.12 7.71 -5.92
CA THR A 207 4.36 6.76 -7.00
C THR A 207 5.87 6.52 -7.17
N VAL A 208 6.30 5.26 -7.32
CA VAL A 208 7.72 4.85 -7.19
C VAL A 208 8.26 4.18 -8.44
N ARG A 209 9.27 4.78 -9.07
CA ARG A 209 10.07 4.10 -10.08
C ARG A 209 10.96 3.11 -9.33
N PRO A 210 11.29 1.95 -9.91
CA PRO A 210 12.12 0.95 -9.23
C PRO A 210 13.43 1.50 -8.64
N ASP A 211 14.02 2.54 -9.24
CA ASP A 211 15.25 3.22 -8.78
C ASP A 211 15.01 4.25 -7.66
N LEU A 212 13.79 4.79 -7.51
CA LEU A 212 13.42 5.73 -6.44
C LEU A 212 12.93 5.02 -5.16
N ALA A 213 12.61 3.73 -5.25
CA ALA A 213 12.18 2.89 -4.13
C ALA A 213 13.14 2.96 -2.93
N GLU A 214 14.43 2.84 -3.19
CA GLU A 214 15.48 2.87 -2.18
C GLU A 214 15.49 4.19 -1.40
N ARG A 215 15.44 5.32 -2.12
CA ARG A 215 15.49 6.67 -1.56
C ARG A 215 14.23 6.99 -0.76
N LEU A 216 13.08 6.64 -1.29
CA LEU A 216 11.82 6.88 -0.60
C LEU A 216 11.68 6.04 0.65
N ALA A 217 12.03 4.75 0.61
CA ALA A 217 11.95 3.92 1.80
C ALA A 217 12.95 4.39 2.87
N SER A 218 14.07 5.02 2.50
CA SER A 218 14.96 5.71 3.45
C SER A 218 14.29 6.96 4.04
N TRP A 219 13.70 7.80 3.18
CA TRP A 219 12.99 9.02 3.59
C TRP A 219 11.81 8.75 4.53
N LEU A 220 11.05 7.68 4.29
CA LEU A 220 9.92 7.28 5.12
C LEU A 220 10.33 6.84 6.53
N VAL A 221 11.50 6.21 6.66
CA VAL A 221 12.01 5.73 7.97
C VAL A 221 12.72 6.84 8.75
N GLN A 222 13.42 7.74 8.07
CA GLN A 222 14.25 8.76 8.72
C GLN A 222 13.47 10.01 9.14
N GLY A 223 12.27 10.23 8.58
CA GLY A 223 11.49 11.45 8.82
C GLY A 223 12.01 12.66 8.03
N CYS A 224 11.20 13.71 7.92
CA CYS A 224 11.68 15.00 7.41
C CYS A 224 12.23 15.79 8.59
N ASP A 225 13.50 16.16 8.53
CA ASP A 225 13.96 17.39 9.19
C ASP A 225 13.38 18.62 8.47
#